data_AF-A0A2J5P429-F1
#
_entry.id   AF-A0A2J5P429-F1
#
_cell.length_a   1.000
_cell.length_b   1.000
_cell.length_c   1.000
_cell.angle_alpha   90.00
_cell.angle_beta   90.00
_cell.angle_gamma   90.00
#
_symmetry.space_group_name_H-M   'P 1'
#
loop_
_entity.id
_entity.type
_entity.pdbx_description
1 polymer ?
#
loop_
_entity_poly.entity_id
_entity_poly.type
_entity_poly.pdbx_seq_one_letter_code
_entity_poly.pdbx_strand_id
1 'polypeptide(L)'
;MSSSTTAARAFAVPGLLIVLIIAVALSLLVGAKPLPFSVVIDAFTGTCQSADCTIVLDARLPRTLAGLLAGAALGLAGALMQTLTRNPLADPGILGVNSGASFAIVLGAALFGLSSPQEQLLMAFCGAFGASLLVAFTGSQGGGQL
;
A
#
# COMPACT_ATOMS: atom_id res chain seq x y z
N MET A 1 -28.11 -0.24 -22.60
CA MET A 1 -27.72 -0.13 -21.17
C MET A 1 -26.22 0.19 -20.94
N SER A 2 -25.38 0.46 -21.97
CA SER A 2 -23.94 0.79 -21.79
C SER A 2 -23.62 2.28 -21.63
N SER A 3 -24.62 3.16 -21.83
CA SER A 3 -24.46 4.61 -21.72
C SER A 3 -24.37 5.10 -20.27
N SER A 4 -25.03 4.42 -19.32
CA SER A 4 -25.04 4.82 -17.90
C SER A 4 -23.72 4.51 -17.18
N THR A 5 -23.06 3.40 -17.51
CA THR A 5 -21.77 3.01 -16.90
C THR A 5 -20.61 3.86 -17.42
N THR A 6 -20.65 4.26 -18.69
CA THR A 6 -19.65 5.17 -19.27
C THR A 6 -19.76 6.58 -18.67
N ALA A 7 -20.99 7.10 -18.52
CA ALA A 7 -21.24 8.38 -17.87
C ALA A 7 -20.83 8.36 -16.38
N ALA A 8 -21.18 7.29 -15.65
CA ALA A 8 -20.79 7.15 -14.25
C ALA A 8 -19.25 7.09 -14.08
N ARG A 9 -18.54 6.37 -14.95
CA ARG A 9 -17.06 6.33 -14.95
C ARG A 9 -16.44 7.68 -15.28
N ALA A 10 -17.04 8.43 -16.21
CA ALA A 10 -16.57 9.75 -16.60
C ALA A 10 -16.58 10.77 -15.45
N PHE A 11 -17.48 10.62 -14.47
CA PHE A 11 -17.48 11.43 -13.25
C PHE A 11 -16.71 10.80 -12.09
N ALA A 12 -16.76 9.47 -11.95
CA ALA A 12 -16.12 8.76 -10.84
C ALA A 12 -14.60 8.87 -10.88
N VAL A 13 -13.96 8.74 -12.05
CA VAL A 13 -12.50 8.78 -12.15
C VAL A 13 -11.94 10.17 -11.78
N PRO A 14 -12.43 11.29 -12.36
CA PRO A 14 -12.01 12.62 -11.92
C PRO A 14 -12.32 12.87 -10.45
N GLY A 15 -13.48 12.43 -9.95
CA GLY A 15 -13.84 12.56 -8.55
C GLY A 15 -12.84 11.86 -7.61
N LEU A 16 -12.47 10.62 -7.93
CA LEU A 16 -11.47 9.86 -7.17
C LEU A 16 -10.08 10.50 -7.25
N LEU A 17 -9.69 11.05 -8.39
CA LEU A 17 -8.42 11.78 -8.54
C LEU A 17 -8.40 13.05 -7.67
N ILE A 18 -9.51 13.80 -7.62
CA ILE A 18 -9.63 14.98 -6.75
C ILE A 18 -9.50 14.56 -5.28
N VAL A 19 -10.21 13.50 -4.86
CA VAL A 19 -10.12 12.97 -3.50
C VAL A 19 -8.69 12.52 -3.17
N LEU A 20 -8.00 11.88 -4.12
CA LEU A 20 -6.61 11.47 -3.96
C LEU A 20 -5.68 12.66 -3.76
N ILE A 21 -5.82 13.72 -4.57
CA ILE A 21 -5.04 14.95 -4.43
C ILE A 21 -5.28 15.61 -3.06
N ILE A 22 -6.54 15.68 -2.62
CA ILE A 22 -6.89 16.21 -1.30
C ILE A 22 -6.26 15.35 -0.19
N ALA A 23 -6.33 14.03 -0.29
CA ALA A 23 -5.73 13.12 0.68
C ALA A 23 -4.21 13.28 0.76
N VAL A 24 -3.52 13.46 -0.38
CA VAL A 24 -2.07 13.74 -0.42
C VAL A 24 -1.76 15.06 0.25
N ALA A 25 -2.50 16.13 -0.06
CA ALA A 25 -2.31 17.43 0.59
C ALA A 25 -2.54 17.34 2.10
N LEU A 26 -3.60 16.67 2.54
CA LEU A 26 -3.88 16.45 3.97
C LEU A 26 -2.78 15.62 4.64
N SER A 27 -2.26 14.58 3.99
CA SER A 27 -1.16 13.76 4.52
C SER A 27 0.12 14.57 4.77
N LEU A 28 0.36 15.62 3.96
CA LEU A 28 1.50 16.53 4.14
C LEU A 28 1.24 17.60 5.20
N LEU A 29 0.00 18.07 5.37
CA LEU A 29 -0.35 19.16 6.29
C LEU A 29 -0.64 18.67 7.72
N VAL A 30 -1.31 17.51 7.82
CA VAL A 30 -1.77 16.93 9.08
C VAL A 30 -0.75 15.93 9.61
N GLY A 31 -0.32 16.12 10.85
CA GLY A 31 0.61 15.22 11.54
C GLY A 31 0.71 15.59 13.01
N ALA A 32 1.70 15.03 13.72
CA ALA A 32 1.92 15.28 15.15
C ALA A 32 2.01 16.78 15.52
N LYS A 33 2.50 17.61 14.57
CA LYS A 33 2.47 19.07 14.63
C LYS A 33 1.76 19.59 13.37
N PRO A 34 0.66 20.35 13.43
CA PRO A 34 0.07 20.93 12.23
C PRO A 34 1.06 21.90 11.57
N LEU A 35 1.23 21.79 10.25
CA LEU A 35 2.13 22.66 9.50
C LEU A 35 1.31 23.54 8.54
N PRO A 36 1.61 24.84 8.45
CA PRO A 36 0.95 25.71 7.48
C PRO A 36 1.38 25.34 6.06
N PHE A 37 0.49 25.61 5.10
CA PHE A 37 0.72 25.27 3.69
C PHE A 37 1.96 25.94 3.09
N SER A 38 2.31 27.15 3.55
CA SER A 38 3.53 27.84 3.14
C SER A 38 4.78 27.01 3.42
N VAL A 39 4.88 26.40 4.60
CA VAL A 39 6.03 25.58 5.01
C VAL A 39 6.19 24.34 4.13
N VAL A 40 5.08 23.76 3.66
CA VAL A 40 5.14 22.62 2.73
C VAL A 40 5.71 23.07 1.38
N ILE A 41 5.25 24.19 0.83
CA ILE A 41 5.80 24.75 -0.42
C ILE A 41 7.28 25.08 -0.24
N ASP A 42 7.62 25.78 0.84
CA ASP A 42 9.00 26.21 1.11
C ASP A 42 9.96 25.03 1.29
N ALA A 43 9.48 23.91 1.83
CA ALA A 43 10.23 22.66 1.93
C ALA A 43 10.55 22.09 0.54
N PHE A 44 9.62 22.14 -0.42
CA PHE A 44 9.84 21.67 -1.79
C PHE A 44 10.67 22.63 -2.64
N THR A 45 10.61 23.94 -2.39
CA THR A 45 11.41 24.95 -3.10
C THR A 45 12.82 25.11 -2.52
N GLY A 46 13.14 24.45 -1.40
CA GLY A 46 14.46 24.51 -0.76
C GLY A 46 14.76 25.87 -0.09
N THR A 47 13.74 26.71 0.08
CA THR A 47 13.85 28.07 0.64
C THR A 47 13.82 28.08 2.17
N CYS A 48 13.49 26.94 2.79
CA CYS A 48 13.35 26.80 4.23
C CYS A 48 14.42 25.90 4.85
N GLN A 49 15.07 26.39 5.91
CA GLN A 49 16.09 25.67 6.70
C GLN A 49 15.59 25.27 8.10
N SER A 50 14.28 25.29 8.34
CA SER A 50 13.72 24.93 9.64
C SER A 50 13.54 23.41 9.79
N ALA A 51 13.53 22.93 11.04
CA ALA A 51 13.24 21.53 11.35
C ALA A 51 11.87 21.06 10.83
N ASP A 52 10.91 21.99 10.65
CA ASP A 52 9.59 21.68 10.10
C ASP A 52 9.67 21.23 8.64
N CYS A 53 10.59 21.80 7.87
CA CYS A 53 10.81 21.44 6.46
C CYS A 53 11.49 20.07 6.33
N THR A 54 12.41 19.73 7.23
CA THR A 54 12.97 18.37 7.36
C THR A 54 11.89 17.35 7.67
N ILE A 55 10.95 17.65 8.57
CA ILE A 55 9.82 16.73 8.88
C ILE A 55 8.96 16.47 7.64
N VAL A 56 8.71 17.49 6.82
CA VAL A 56 7.94 17.33 5.57
C VAL A 56 8.67 16.37 4.62
N LEU A 57 9.97 16.59 4.37
CA LEU A 57 10.74 15.84 3.38
C LEU A 57 11.15 14.44 3.85
N ASP A 58 11.53 14.27 5.12
CA ASP A 58 12.13 13.02 5.62
C ASP A 58 11.13 12.10 6.31
N ALA A 59 9.98 12.61 6.75
CA ALA A 59 8.97 11.81 7.45
C ALA A 59 7.63 11.75 6.71
N ARG A 60 7.06 12.90 6.32
CA ARG A 60 5.71 12.94 5.73
C ARG A 60 5.69 12.52 4.28
N LEU A 61 6.63 13.03 3.48
CA LEU A 61 6.72 12.71 2.07
C LEU A 61 6.96 11.21 1.84
N PRO A 62 7.95 10.55 2.49
CA PRO A 62 8.19 9.13 2.28
C PRO A 62 7.00 8.28 2.74
N ARG A 63 6.34 8.65 3.85
CA ARG A 63 5.11 7.99 4.32
C ARG A 63 3.96 8.12 3.33
N THR A 64 3.77 9.31 2.76
CA THR A 64 2.71 9.58 1.77
C THR A 64 2.96 8.78 0.50
N LEU A 65 4.20 8.76 0.01
CA LEU A 65 4.60 7.94 -1.14
C LEU A 65 4.44 6.45 -0.87
N ALA A 66 4.85 5.97 0.30
CA ALA A 66 4.65 4.57 0.69
C ALA A 66 3.16 4.20 0.72
N GLY A 67 2.30 5.08 1.25
CA GLY A 67 0.85 4.90 1.26
C GLY A 67 0.25 4.85 -0.15
N LEU A 68 0.69 5.73 -1.05
CA LEU A 68 0.26 5.74 -2.46
C LEU A 68 0.66 4.45 -3.17
N LEU A 69 1.92 4.03 -3.02
CA LEU A 69 2.44 2.80 -3.64
C LEU A 69 1.74 1.55 -3.09
N ALA A 70 1.57 1.47 -1.77
CA ALA A 70 0.86 0.37 -1.13
C ALA A 70 -0.62 0.32 -1.56
N GLY A 71 -1.31 1.46 -1.57
CA GLY A 71 -2.70 1.56 -2.02
C GLY A 71 -2.88 1.16 -3.49
N ALA A 72 -1.99 1.62 -4.37
CA ALA A 72 -1.99 1.24 -5.78
C ALA A 72 -1.73 -0.27 -5.96
N ALA A 73 -0.76 -0.83 -5.25
CA ALA A 73 -0.45 -2.26 -5.29
C ALA A 73 -1.62 -3.10 -4.79
N LEU A 74 -2.26 -2.73 -3.68
CA LEU A 74 -3.44 -3.43 -3.15
C LEU A 74 -4.64 -3.32 -4.09
N GLY A 75 -4.89 -2.14 -4.67
CA GLY A 75 -5.96 -1.94 -5.64
C GLY A 75 -5.77 -2.78 -6.91
N LEU A 76 -4.55 -2.84 -7.43
CA LEU A 76 -4.19 -3.68 -8.58
C LEU A 76 -4.30 -5.18 -8.23
N ALA A 77 -3.75 -5.61 -7.10
CA ALA A 77 -3.81 -7.00 -6.66
C ALA A 77 -5.26 -7.47 -6.45
N GLY A 78 -6.11 -6.63 -5.84
CA GLY A 78 -7.56 -6.86 -5.70
C GLY A 78 -8.25 -7.00 -7.04
N ALA A 79 -8.03 -6.06 -7.97
CA ALA A 79 -8.63 -6.10 -9.30
C ALA A 79 -8.21 -7.36 -10.09
N LEU A 80 -6.93 -7.75 -10.01
CA LEU A 80 -6.41 -8.96 -10.63
C LEU A 80 -7.06 -10.20 -10.02
N MET A 81 -7.13 -10.30 -8.70
CA MET A 81 -7.75 -11.44 -8.02
C MET A 81 -9.22 -11.59 -8.35
N GLN A 82 -9.98 -10.50 -8.28
CA GLN A 82 -11.40 -10.51 -8.62
C GLN A 82 -11.63 -10.93 -10.08
N THR A 83 -10.74 -10.53 -11.00
CA THR A 83 -10.83 -10.89 -12.42
C THR A 83 -10.46 -12.35 -12.66
N LEU A 84 -9.35 -12.82 -12.08
CA LEU A 84 -8.87 -14.20 -12.25
C LEU A 84 -9.83 -15.23 -11.64
N THR A 85 -10.33 -14.94 -10.45
CA THR A 85 -11.28 -15.82 -9.74
C THR A 85 -12.71 -15.67 -10.23
N ARG A 86 -12.99 -14.63 -11.03
CA ARG A 86 -14.36 -14.21 -11.41
C ARG A 86 -15.28 -14.04 -10.20
N ASN A 87 -14.69 -13.68 -9.05
CA ASN A 87 -15.39 -13.52 -7.79
C ASN A 87 -15.13 -12.10 -7.25
N PRO A 88 -16.16 -11.23 -7.20
CA PRO A 88 -16.00 -9.85 -6.72
C PRO A 88 -15.62 -9.77 -5.23
N LEU A 89 -15.72 -10.88 -4.49
CA LEU A 89 -15.31 -10.99 -3.08
C LEU A 89 -13.88 -11.52 -2.92
N ALA A 90 -13.18 -11.87 -4.01
CA ALA A 90 -11.81 -12.35 -3.91
C ALA A 90 -10.85 -11.23 -3.49
N ASP A 91 -9.97 -11.57 -2.55
CA ASP A 91 -8.99 -10.69 -1.96
C ASP A 91 -7.59 -11.31 -2.09
N PRO A 92 -6.52 -10.55 -2.41
CA PRO A 92 -5.16 -11.07 -2.51
C PRO A 92 -4.63 -11.71 -1.23
N GLY A 93 -5.18 -11.39 -0.07
CA GLY A 93 -4.84 -11.99 1.22
C GLY A 93 -5.16 -13.49 1.31
N ILE A 94 -6.04 -14.03 0.45
CA ILE A 94 -6.36 -15.47 0.41
C ILE A 94 -5.14 -16.35 0.06
N LEU A 95 -4.11 -15.76 -0.56
CA LEU A 95 -2.84 -16.45 -0.84
C LEU A 95 -1.95 -16.61 0.40
N GLY A 96 -2.40 -16.17 1.58
CA GLY A 96 -1.62 -16.28 2.81
C GLY A 96 -0.47 -15.28 2.92
N VAL A 97 -0.41 -14.27 2.04
CA VAL A 97 0.63 -13.22 2.00
C VAL A 97 0.82 -12.56 3.36
N ASN A 98 -0.28 -12.09 3.98
CA ASN A 98 -0.23 -11.36 5.25
C ASN A 98 0.16 -12.26 6.44
N SER A 99 -0.39 -13.46 6.47
CA SER A 99 -0.07 -14.47 7.49
C SER A 99 1.38 -14.93 7.39
N GLY A 100 1.88 -15.17 6.18
CA GLY A 100 3.27 -15.56 5.92
C GLY A 100 4.26 -14.46 6.30
N ALA A 101 3.99 -13.21 5.92
CA ALA A 101 4.80 -12.07 6.33
C ALA A 101 4.88 -11.94 7.86
N SER A 102 3.72 -11.91 8.52
CA SER A 102 3.63 -11.74 9.97
C SER A 102 4.31 -12.90 10.72
N PHE A 103 4.10 -14.13 10.27
CA PHE A 103 4.75 -15.31 10.83
C PHE A 103 6.27 -15.20 10.74
N ALA A 104 6.79 -14.86 9.56
CA ALA A 104 8.22 -14.73 9.37
C ALA A 104 8.81 -13.63 10.25
N ILE A 105 8.19 -12.44 10.32
CA ILE A 105 8.64 -11.34 11.19
C ILE A 105 8.75 -11.80 12.64
N VAL A 106 7.70 -12.44 13.17
CA VAL A 106 7.67 -12.91 14.57
C VAL A 106 8.72 -13.99 14.79
N LEU A 107 8.87 -14.92 13.84
CA LEU A 107 9.89 -15.98 13.91
C LEU A 107 11.31 -15.39 13.89
N GLY A 108 11.56 -14.40 13.02
CA GLY A 108 12.81 -13.66 12.93
C GLY A 108 13.17 -12.93 14.21
N ALA A 109 12.20 -12.21 14.78
CA ALA A 109 12.39 -11.49 16.03
C ALA A 109 12.60 -12.45 17.20
N ALA A 110 11.81 -13.53 17.30
CA ALA A 110 11.82 -14.44 18.44
C ALA A 110 13.05 -15.37 18.45
N LEU A 111 13.47 -15.89 17.29
CA LEU A 111 14.54 -16.88 17.21
C LEU A 111 15.92 -16.26 16.94
N PHE A 112 15.96 -15.20 16.13
CA PHE A 112 17.20 -14.60 15.64
C PHE A 112 17.45 -13.20 16.20
N GLY A 113 16.53 -12.66 17.01
CA GLY A 113 16.64 -11.31 17.57
C GLY A 113 16.55 -10.21 16.52
N LEU A 114 16.03 -10.50 15.33
CA LEU A 114 15.95 -9.55 14.22
C LEU A 114 14.85 -8.53 14.49
N SER A 115 15.24 -7.31 14.86
CA SER A 115 14.32 -6.24 15.25
C SER A 115 14.50 -4.97 14.44
N SER A 116 15.49 -4.88 13.54
CA SER A 116 15.67 -3.67 12.74
C SER A 116 14.59 -3.59 11.65
N PRO A 117 14.16 -2.37 11.24
CA PRO A 117 13.12 -2.22 10.21
C PRO A 117 13.48 -2.89 8.88
N GLN A 118 14.76 -2.89 8.51
CA GLN A 118 15.24 -3.52 7.27
C GLN A 118 15.18 -5.05 7.35
N GLU A 119 15.55 -5.63 8.49
CA GLU A 119 15.44 -7.07 8.72
C GLU A 119 13.98 -7.52 8.72
N GLN A 120 13.11 -6.78 9.40
CA GLN A 120 11.68 -7.08 9.42
C GLN A 120 11.08 -6.99 8.01
N LEU A 121 11.49 -6.01 7.19
CA LEU A 121 11.04 -5.89 5.80
C LEU A 121 11.45 -7.11 4.96
N LEU A 122 12.72 -7.53 5.05
CA LEU A 122 13.23 -8.70 4.33
C LEU A 122 12.52 -9.97 4.79
N MET A 123 12.31 -10.11 6.09
CA MET A 123 11.63 -11.26 6.68
C MET A 123 10.16 -11.31 6.27
N ALA A 124 9.46 -10.17 6.28
CA ALA A 124 8.10 -10.03 5.79
C ALA A 124 7.99 -10.45 4.32
N PHE A 125 8.91 -9.98 3.48
CA PHE A 125 8.93 -10.29 2.06
C PHE A 125 9.15 -11.79 1.80
N CYS A 126 10.16 -12.39 2.44
CA CYS A 126 10.46 -13.82 2.34
C CYS A 126 9.27 -14.68 2.83
N GLY A 127 8.66 -14.30 3.95
CA GLY A 127 7.50 -14.99 4.51
C GLY A 127 6.26 -14.91 3.61
N ALA A 128 5.95 -13.70 3.12
CA ALA A 128 4.86 -13.47 2.16
C ALA A 128 5.05 -14.28 0.88
N PHE A 129 6.25 -14.22 0.29
CA PHE A 129 6.58 -14.92 -0.94
C PHE A 129 6.50 -16.44 -0.77
N GLY A 130 7.11 -16.98 0.30
CA GLY A 130 7.06 -18.40 0.61
C GLY A 130 5.64 -18.92 0.83
N ALA A 131 4.83 -18.21 1.64
CA ALA A 131 3.43 -18.58 1.87
C ALA A 131 2.62 -18.54 0.57
N SER A 132 2.79 -17.51 -0.25
CA SER A 132 2.09 -17.39 -1.53
C SER A 132 2.42 -18.53 -2.48
N LEU A 133 3.70 -18.92 -2.57
CA LEU A 133 4.13 -20.07 -3.37
C LEU A 133 3.55 -21.38 -2.86
N LEU A 134 3.52 -21.59 -1.54
CA LEU A 134 2.93 -22.79 -0.94
C LEU A 134 1.44 -22.89 -1.26
N VAL A 135 0.69 -21.79 -1.13
CA VAL A 135 -0.74 -21.77 -1.48
C VAL A 135 -0.94 -21.98 -2.99
N ALA A 136 -0.14 -21.33 -3.83
CA ALA A 136 -0.22 -21.51 -5.29
C ALA A 136 0.09 -22.95 -5.70
N PHE A 137 1.12 -23.57 -5.11
CA PHE A 137 1.53 -24.93 -5.40
C PHE A 137 0.48 -25.95 -4.94
N THR A 138 -0.01 -25.82 -3.71
CA THR A 138 -1.07 -26.72 -3.19
C THR A 138 -2.39 -26.55 -3.96
N GLY A 139 -2.75 -25.32 -4.34
CA GLY A 139 -3.89 -25.05 -5.21
C GLY A 139 -3.76 -25.67 -6.61
N SER A 140 -2.55 -25.63 -7.20
CA SER A 140 -2.30 -26.19 -8.53
C SER A 140 -2.40 -27.72 -8.59
N GLN A 141 -2.17 -28.41 -7.48
CA GLN A 141 -2.30 -29.88 -7.40
C GLN A 141 -3.75 -30.36 -7.30
N GLY A 142 -4.67 -29.49 -6.91
CA GLY A 142 -6.09 -29.83 -6.77
C GLY A 142 -6.83 -30.06 -8.09
N GLY A 143 -6.20 -29.81 -9.24
CA GLY A 143 -6.78 -29.99 -10.58
C GLY A 143 -8.03 -29.14 -10.79
N GLY A 144 -7.90 -27.99 -11.47
CA GLY A 144 -8.94 -26.96 -11.62
C GLY A 144 -10.33 -27.43 -12.04
N GLN A 145 -11.09 -27.99 -11.10
CA GLN A 145 -12.52 -28.24 -11.17
C GLN A 145 -13.19 -27.10 -10.42
N LEU A 146 -13.26 -25.95 -11.10
CA LEU A 146 -14.23 -24.90 -10.86
C LEU A 146 -15.21 -24.90 -12.03
#